data_AF-A0A0N4WXT1-F1
#
_entry.id   AF-A0A0N4WXT1-F1
#
_cell.length_a   1.000
_cell.length_b   1.000
_cell.length_c   1.000
_cell.angle_alpha   90.00
_cell.angle_beta   90.00
_cell.angle_gamma   90.00
#
_symmetry.space_group_name_H-M   'P 1'
#
loop_
_entity.id
_entity.type
_entity.pdbx_description
1 polymer ?
#
loop_
_entity_poly.entity_id
_entity_poly.type
_entity_poly.pdbx_seq_one_letter_code
_entity_poly.pdbx_strand_id
1 'polypeptide(L)'
;MFGIGFLTSEILQELGLWHKRPMRALPWDPLGSNHPLRCKEDVRPIFWSARPKSYIYRTRDWDDFPNGRWGNSSSPAFGDLQDYYLFHLKAQTKKEDLLKMYGEEINSFDDVKKVFVNFISQGPNDRGVKVTSLPWNEQESGVQAETKLINEQLLWCNQNGILTVNSQPSVNGAPSTDPLVGWGKPGGYCYQKAYLECFISKENAKSLLEIVDDYYPRVNYHLINHDGSFDRMNGEQTTPIAVTWGVFPGAEIAQPTVVDPLAFRAWKDEAYDAWIKNWATIYPKDSVSRKIIQKIHDEFYLLNLVDNDFQKPVIIYEVLEKMIKRTKETTNPTT
;
A
#
# COMPACT_ATOMS: atom_id res chain seq x y z
N MET A 1 -22.61 28.76 3.45
CA MET A 1 -21.58 28.50 2.43
C MET A 1 -22.25 27.62 1.38
N PHE A 2 -22.78 28.23 0.32
CA PHE A 2 -23.58 27.53 -0.70
C PHE A 2 -22.69 26.54 -1.47
N GLY A 3 -23.20 25.34 -1.70
CA GLY A 3 -22.51 24.27 -2.43
C GLY A 3 -22.42 24.58 -3.93
N ILE A 4 -21.50 25.48 -4.30
CA ILE A 4 -21.26 25.90 -5.69
C ILE A 4 -20.82 24.72 -6.57
N GLY A 5 -20.12 23.72 -6.01
CA GLY A 5 -19.60 22.59 -6.77
C GLY A 5 -20.67 21.68 -7.42
N PHE A 6 -21.83 21.51 -6.78
CA PHE A 6 -22.90 20.66 -7.32
C PHE A 6 -23.60 21.30 -8.51
N LEU A 7 -23.97 22.57 -8.39
CA LEU A 7 -24.66 23.32 -9.45
C LEU A 7 -23.79 23.47 -10.70
N THR A 8 -22.49 23.72 -10.52
CA THR A 8 -21.54 23.80 -11.64
C THR A 8 -21.36 22.45 -12.34
N SER A 9 -21.36 21.35 -11.59
CA SER A 9 -21.22 20.00 -12.16
C SER A 9 -22.44 19.58 -12.98
N GLU A 10 -23.65 19.92 -12.52
CA GLU A 10 -24.90 19.64 -13.25
C GLU A 10 -24.97 20.44 -14.56
N ILE A 11 -24.65 21.74 -14.52
CA ILE A 11 -24.61 22.58 -15.73
C ILE A 11 -23.61 22.03 -16.74
N LEU A 12 -22.40 21.64 -16.30
CA LEU A 12 -21.40 21.08 -17.21
C LEU A 12 -21.82 19.71 -17.77
N GLN A 13 -22.58 18.92 -17.03
CA GLN A 13 -23.16 17.66 -17.53
C GLN A 13 -24.26 17.91 -18.56
N GLU A 14 -25.17 18.86 -18.31
CA GLU A 14 -26.25 19.23 -19.23
C GLU A 14 -25.70 19.82 -20.54
N LEU A 15 -24.61 20.59 -20.46
CA LEU A 15 -23.91 21.13 -21.63
C LEU A 15 -23.05 20.10 -22.38
N GLY A 16 -22.96 18.85 -21.90
CA GLY A 16 -22.10 17.82 -22.49
C GLY A 16 -20.60 18.10 -22.32
N LEU A 17 -20.23 19.04 -21.45
CA LEU A 17 -18.85 19.45 -21.17
C LEU A 17 -18.23 18.68 -19.99
N TRP A 18 -18.99 17.80 -19.34
CA TRP A 18 -18.53 16.98 -18.21
C TRP A 18 -18.68 15.49 -18.49
N HIS A 19 -17.56 14.77 -18.50
CA HIS A 19 -17.57 13.32 -18.61
C HIS A 19 -17.91 12.69 -17.25
N LYS A 20 -18.97 11.87 -17.19
CA LYS A 20 -19.44 11.23 -15.94
C LYS A 20 -18.40 10.32 -15.28
N ARG A 21 -17.42 9.80 -16.04
CA ARG A 21 -16.24 9.10 -15.53
C ARG A 21 -15.03 9.52 -16.35
N PRO A 22 -14.23 10.49 -15.89
CA PRO A 22 -12.94 10.75 -16.52
C PRO A 22 -12.09 9.49 -16.40
N MET A 23 -11.60 8.99 -17.52
CA MET A 23 -10.72 7.84 -17.54
C MET A 23 -9.38 8.23 -16.92
N ARG A 24 -8.85 7.40 -16.03
CA ARG A 24 -7.59 7.66 -15.35
C ARG A 24 -6.44 7.63 -16.36
N ALA A 25 -5.61 8.67 -16.37
CA ALA A 25 -4.45 8.73 -17.26
C ALA A 25 -3.34 7.76 -16.81
N LEU A 26 -3.17 7.59 -15.50
CA LEU A 26 -2.21 6.69 -14.85
C LEU A 26 -2.92 5.94 -13.71
N PRO A 27 -2.35 4.86 -13.15
CA PRO A 27 -2.91 4.15 -12.00
C PRO A 27 -3.03 5.01 -10.73
N TRP A 28 -2.29 6.12 -10.67
CA TRP A 28 -2.28 7.10 -9.59
C TRP A 28 -2.62 8.50 -10.09
N ASP A 29 -3.15 9.35 -9.20
CA ASP A 29 -3.46 10.73 -9.55
C ASP A 29 -2.16 11.55 -9.73
N PRO A 30 -2.00 12.26 -10.86
CA PRO A 30 -0.86 13.12 -11.11
C PRO A 30 -0.99 14.42 -10.29
N LEU A 31 -0.79 14.30 -8.98
CA LEU A 31 -0.67 15.46 -8.09
C LEU A 31 0.58 16.25 -8.48
N GLY A 32 0.43 17.57 -8.61
CA GLY A 32 1.52 18.45 -9.00
C GLY A 32 1.70 18.61 -10.51
N SER A 33 0.69 18.30 -11.33
CA SER A 33 0.69 18.54 -12.79
C SER A 33 0.98 20.00 -13.19
N ASN A 34 0.74 20.96 -12.29
CA ASN A 34 1.07 22.37 -12.48
C ASN A 34 2.56 22.69 -12.25
N HIS A 35 3.35 21.74 -11.73
CA HIS A 35 4.78 21.93 -11.49
C HIS A 35 5.56 21.71 -12.81
N PRO A 36 6.43 22.65 -13.21
CA PRO A 36 7.04 22.66 -14.55
C PRO A 36 7.93 21.46 -14.85
N LEU A 37 8.52 20.83 -13.82
CA LEU A 37 9.37 19.64 -13.97
C LEU A 37 8.61 18.33 -13.73
N ARG A 38 7.65 18.33 -12.80
CA ARG A 38 6.93 17.11 -12.37
C ARG A 38 5.83 16.71 -13.34
N CYS A 39 5.39 17.62 -14.21
CA CYS A 39 4.41 17.30 -15.25
C CYS A 39 4.88 16.18 -16.21
N LYS A 40 6.17 15.85 -16.21
CA LYS A 40 6.77 14.74 -16.97
C LYS A 40 6.91 13.45 -16.16
N GLU A 41 6.62 13.47 -14.87
CA GLU A 41 6.70 12.29 -14.01
C GLU A 41 5.62 11.29 -14.42
N ASP A 42 6.02 10.06 -14.77
CA ASP A 42 5.10 9.01 -15.21
C ASP A 42 5.34 7.65 -14.54
N VAL A 43 6.34 7.54 -13.65
CA VAL A 43 6.67 6.31 -12.92
C VAL A 43 6.98 6.59 -11.44
N ARG A 44 6.42 5.78 -10.54
CA ARG A 44 6.58 5.89 -9.09
C ARG A 44 6.76 4.52 -8.39
N PRO A 45 7.40 4.48 -7.21
CA PRO A 45 7.37 3.31 -6.35
C PRO A 45 5.97 3.09 -5.78
N ILE A 46 5.55 1.83 -5.68
CA ILE A 46 4.19 1.47 -5.24
C ILE A 46 3.88 1.83 -3.77
N PHE A 47 4.90 2.02 -2.94
CA PHE A 47 4.78 2.13 -1.48
C PHE A 47 3.93 3.33 -1.01
N TRP A 48 3.95 4.44 -1.76
CA TRP A 48 3.15 5.63 -1.46
C TRP A 48 1.82 5.70 -2.21
N SER A 49 1.33 4.59 -2.76
CA SER A 49 0.05 4.55 -3.49
C SER A 49 -1.12 5.13 -2.67
N ALA A 50 -1.15 4.84 -1.37
CA ALA A 50 -2.14 5.33 -0.42
C ALA A 50 -1.73 6.63 0.30
N ARG A 51 -0.52 7.13 0.05
CA ARG A 51 0.05 8.35 0.67
C ARG A 51 0.69 9.29 -0.36
N PRO A 52 -0.07 9.71 -1.39
CA PRO A 52 0.49 10.45 -2.51
C PRO A 52 0.99 11.85 -2.09
N LYS A 53 0.41 12.49 -1.06
CA LYS A 53 0.92 13.79 -0.59
C LYS A 53 2.27 13.63 0.11
N SER A 54 2.48 12.53 0.85
CA SER A 54 3.78 12.21 1.44
C SER A 54 4.84 12.10 0.35
N TYR A 55 4.57 11.31 -0.68
CA TYR A 55 5.48 11.15 -1.81
C TYR A 55 5.85 12.50 -2.46
N ILE A 56 4.86 13.35 -2.75
CA ILE A 56 5.11 14.67 -3.34
C ILE A 56 5.99 15.53 -2.42
N TYR A 57 5.72 15.52 -1.11
CA TYR A 57 6.52 16.27 -0.15
C TYR A 57 7.97 15.79 -0.12
N ARG A 58 8.20 14.48 -0.04
CA ARG A 58 9.54 13.88 0.03
C ARG A 58 10.37 14.04 -1.23
N THR A 59 9.71 14.23 -2.36
CA THR A 59 10.34 14.39 -3.68
C THR A 59 10.26 15.83 -4.20
N ARG A 60 9.83 16.80 -3.37
CA ARG A 60 9.62 18.18 -3.80
C ARG A 60 10.92 18.89 -4.22
N ASP A 61 12.02 18.51 -3.60
CA ASP A 61 13.34 19.11 -3.76
C ASP A 61 14.20 18.33 -4.80
N TRP A 62 13.58 17.46 -5.60
CA TRP A 62 14.26 16.77 -6.69
C TRP A 62 14.47 17.68 -7.89
N ASP A 63 15.68 17.65 -8.46
CA ASP A 63 16.04 18.43 -9.64
C ASP A 63 15.40 17.89 -10.94
N ASP A 64 15.12 16.58 -10.99
CA ASP A 64 14.44 15.91 -12.11
C ASP A 64 13.54 14.77 -11.62
N PHE A 65 12.53 14.42 -12.43
CA PHE A 65 11.54 13.40 -12.10
C PHE A 65 11.58 12.23 -13.09
N PRO A 66 11.50 10.97 -12.61
CA PRO A 66 11.54 9.80 -13.48
C PRO A 66 10.47 9.82 -14.59
N ASN A 67 10.93 9.55 -15.82
CA ASN A 67 10.11 9.46 -17.02
C ASN A 67 10.45 8.16 -17.78
N GLY A 68 9.43 7.37 -18.14
CA GLY A 68 9.52 6.10 -18.85
C GLY A 68 10.01 4.95 -17.99
N ARG A 69 11.24 5.00 -17.46
CA ARG A 69 11.78 3.97 -16.57
C ARG A 69 12.19 4.55 -15.23
N TRP A 70 11.88 3.83 -14.16
CA TRP A 70 12.61 4.02 -12.91
C TRP A 70 14.04 3.54 -13.16
N GLY A 71 14.99 4.47 -13.28
CA GLY A 71 16.39 4.14 -13.58
C GLY A 71 17.07 3.35 -12.46
N ASN A 72 18.31 2.89 -12.69
CA ASN A 72 19.15 2.40 -11.60
C ASN A 72 19.25 3.51 -10.56
N SER A 73 18.85 3.21 -9.32
CA SER A 73 18.37 4.08 -8.23
C SER A 73 19.32 5.21 -7.77
N SER A 74 19.81 5.98 -8.74
CA SER A 74 20.69 7.16 -8.63
C SER A 74 19.88 8.46 -8.51
N SER A 75 18.54 8.34 -8.46
CA SER A 75 17.65 9.45 -8.18
C SER A 75 17.98 10.07 -6.82
N PRO A 76 17.74 11.38 -6.64
CA PRO A 76 18.07 12.07 -5.39
C PRO A 76 17.44 11.36 -4.18
N ALA A 77 18.12 11.39 -3.05
CA ALA A 77 17.61 10.78 -1.82
C ALA A 77 16.21 11.34 -1.50
N PHE A 78 15.31 10.48 -1.00
CA PHE A 78 14.02 10.93 -0.50
C PHE A 78 14.24 11.85 0.71
N GLY A 79 13.60 13.02 0.71
CA GLY A 79 13.70 13.98 1.82
C GLY A 79 13.15 13.41 3.14
N ASP A 80 13.58 13.99 4.26
CA ASP A 80 13.04 13.66 5.58
C ASP A 80 11.59 14.18 5.73
N LEU A 81 10.79 13.48 6.53
CA LEU A 81 9.38 13.77 6.83
C LEU A 81 9.20 14.66 8.07
N GLN A 82 10.28 15.17 8.67
CA GLN A 82 10.23 15.92 9.93
C GLN A 82 9.17 17.03 9.93
N ASP A 83 9.00 17.83 8.89
CA ASP A 83 7.99 18.91 8.88
C ASP A 83 6.68 18.54 8.16
N TYR A 84 6.52 17.31 7.69
CA TYR A 84 5.34 16.90 6.93
C TYR A 84 4.06 16.85 7.79
N TYR A 85 4.20 16.57 9.10
CA TYR A 85 3.08 16.62 10.03
C TYR A 85 2.47 18.02 10.13
N LEU A 86 3.27 19.08 9.96
CA LEU A 86 2.81 20.48 9.95
C LEU A 86 1.97 20.78 8.70
N PHE A 87 2.29 20.14 7.57
CA PHE A 87 1.53 20.28 6.33
C PHE A 87 0.21 19.47 6.35
N HIS A 88 0.16 18.39 7.15
CA HIS A 88 -1.00 17.49 7.29
C HIS A 88 -2.04 17.92 8.34
N LEU A 89 -1.86 19.07 8.99
CA LEU A 89 -2.75 19.58 10.05
C LEU A 89 -4.21 19.87 9.62
N LYS A 90 -4.55 19.83 8.32
CA LYS A 90 -5.87 20.29 7.83
C LYS A 90 -6.93 19.21 7.63
N ALA A 91 -6.61 17.92 7.73
CA ALA A 91 -7.60 16.84 7.52
C ALA A 91 -7.29 15.58 8.33
N GLN A 92 -6.88 15.72 9.59
CA GLN A 92 -6.77 14.55 10.46
C GLN A 92 -8.16 14.17 10.98
N THR A 93 -8.52 12.89 10.80
CA THR A 93 -9.65 12.27 11.48
C THR A 93 -9.56 12.57 12.97
N LYS A 94 -10.66 13.00 13.58
CA LYS A 94 -10.66 13.32 15.00
C LYS A 94 -10.30 12.08 15.81
N LYS A 95 -9.55 12.28 16.89
CA LYS A 95 -9.13 11.22 17.80
C LYS A 95 -10.33 10.36 18.26
N GLU A 96 -11.47 10.99 18.54
CA GLU A 96 -12.68 10.31 18.99
C GLU A 96 -13.24 9.35 17.91
N ASP A 97 -13.15 9.73 16.64
CA ASP A 97 -13.62 8.91 15.53
C ASP A 97 -12.65 7.75 15.25
N LEU A 98 -11.33 7.98 15.40
CA LEU A 98 -10.33 6.92 15.34
C LEU A 98 -10.54 5.89 16.46
N LEU A 99 -10.82 6.32 17.69
CA LEU A 99 -11.12 5.41 18.81
C LEU A 99 -12.37 4.57 18.56
N LYS A 100 -13.41 5.14 17.92
CA LYS A 100 -14.61 4.39 17.55
C LYS A 100 -14.33 3.35 16.46
N MET A 101 -13.46 3.67 15.50
CA MET A 101 -13.09 2.75 14.42
C MET A 101 -12.16 1.64 14.90
N TYR A 102 -11.10 2.00 15.61
CA TYR A 102 -10.03 1.07 16.00
C TYR A 102 -10.28 0.38 17.34
N GLY A 103 -11.25 0.86 18.11
CA GLY A 103 -11.53 0.41 19.47
C GLY A 103 -10.94 1.37 20.50
N GLU A 104 -11.73 1.69 21.52
CA GLU A 104 -11.32 2.56 22.63
C GLU A 104 -10.22 1.91 23.49
N GLU A 105 -10.20 0.58 23.54
CA GLU A 105 -9.18 -0.22 24.20
C GLU A 105 -8.75 -1.37 23.29
N ILE A 106 -7.45 -1.67 23.28
CA ILE A 106 -6.85 -2.81 22.62
C ILE A 106 -6.29 -3.68 23.74
N ASN A 107 -6.81 -4.90 23.87
CA ASN A 107 -6.44 -5.81 24.95
C ASN A 107 -5.56 -6.96 24.47
N SER A 108 -5.53 -7.20 23.16
CA SER A 108 -4.78 -8.28 22.54
C SER A 108 -4.35 -7.96 21.12
N PHE A 109 -3.45 -8.79 20.57
CA PHE A 109 -3.12 -8.76 19.14
C PHE A 109 -4.33 -9.08 18.25
N ASP A 110 -5.27 -9.91 18.73
CA ASP A 110 -6.50 -10.22 17.99
C ASP A 110 -7.36 -8.97 17.77
N ASP A 111 -7.38 -8.03 18.71
CA ASP A 111 -8.12 -6.77 18.53
C ASP A 111 -7.51 -5.91 17.42
N VAL A 112 -6.18 -5.90 17.29
CA VAL A 112 -5.50 -5.24 16.17
C VAL A 112 -5.88 -5.90 14.84
N LYS A 113 -5.86 -7.24 14.77
CA LYS A 113 -6.29 -7.98 13.56
C LYS A 113 -7.72 -7.64 13.16
N LYS A 114 -8.65 -7.55 14.11
CA LYS A 114 -10.06 -7.18 13.84
C LYS A 114 -10.17 -5.84 13.13
N VAL A 115 -9.34 -4.86 13.47
CA VAL A 115 -9.36 -3.54 12.81
C VAL A 115 -9.02 -3.66 11.32
N PHE A 116 -7.97 -4.41 10.98
CA PHE A 116 -7.61 -4.66 9.59
C PHE A 116 -8.69 -5.47 8.85
N VAL A 117 -9.26 -6.49 9.50
CA VAL A 117 -10.36 -7.28 8.94
C VAL A 117 -11.58 -6.40 8.65
N ASN A 118 -11.95 -5.51 9.58
CA ASN A 118 -13.07 -4.58 9.40
C ASN A 118 -12.80 -3.54 8.32
N PHE A 119 -11.55 -3.11 8.17
CA PHE A 119 -11.15 -2.26 7.05
C PHE A 119 -11.30 -2.98 5.71
N ILE A 120 -10.86 -4.24 5.57
CA ILE A 120 -11.00 -4.96 4.29
C ILE A 120 -12.45 -5.38 4.00
N SER A 121 -13.18 -5.84 5.02
CA SER A 121 -14.58 -6.28 4.87
C SER A 121 -15.52 -5.11 4.58
N GLN A 122 -15.11 -3.89 4.95
CA GLN A 122 -15.90 -2.68 4.82
C GLN A 122 -17.26 -2.76 5.54
N GLY A 123 -17.39 -3.69 6.50
CA GLY A 123 -18.53 -3.81 7.41
C GLY A 123 -18.37 -2.99 8.69
N PRO A 124 -19.45 -2.81 9.47
CA PRO A 124 -19.37 -2.20 10.78
C PRO A 124 -18.63 -3.10 11.78
N ASN A 125 -17.87 -2.50 12.67
CA ASN A 125 -17.31 -3.17 13.84
C ASN A 125 -18.38 -3.47 14.90
N ASP A 126 -17.99 -4.07 16.04
CA ASP A 126 -18.88 -4.43 17.15
C ASP A 126 -19.71 -3.25 17.72
N ARG A 127 -19.33 -2.00 17.39
CA ARG A 127 -20.00 -0.77 17.83
C ARG A 127 -20.84 -0.12 16.72
N GLY A 128 -21.05 -0.80 15.59
CA GLY A 128 -21.78 -0.26 14.46
C GLY A 128 -21.00 0.74 13.61
N VAL A 129 -19.69 0.86 13.80
CA VAL A 129 -18.85 1.86 13.13
C VAL A 129 -17.96 1.19 12.09
N LYS A 130 -17.99 1.70 10.85
CA LYS A 130 -17.16 1.20 9.76
C LYS A 130 -15.75 1.77 9.85
N VAL A 131 -14.74 0.93 9.65
CA VAL A 131 -13.34 1.37 9.56
C VAL A 131 -13.09 1.91 8.15
N THR A 132 -12.96 3.24 8.01
CA THR A 132 -12.84 3.91 6.71
C THR A 132 -11.39 4.16 6.28
N SER A 133 -10.44 4.10 7.21
CA SER A 133 -9.02 4.30 6.96
C SER A 133 -8.16 3.49 7.94
N LEU A 134 -6.95 3.12 7.51
CA LEU A 134 -5.87 2.66 8.39
C LEU A 134 -4.79 3.75 8.50
N PRO A 135 -3.86 3.65 9.47
CA PRO A 135 -2.75 4.60 9.62
C PRO A 135 -1.91 4.87 8.36
N TRP A 136 -1.86 3.90 7.43
CA TRP A 136 -1.13 3.96 6.17
C TRP A 136 -1.92 4.57 5.01
N ASN A 137 -3.16 5.03 5.23
CA ASN A 137 -4.00 5.63 4.19
C ASN A 137 -4.21 7.12 4.45
N GLU A 138 -3.98 7.98 3.45
CA GLU A 138 -4.29 9.42 3.52
C GLU A 138 -5.78 9.72 3.22
N GLN A 139 -6.50 8.81 2.55
CA GLN A 139 -7.89 9.02 2.15
C GLN A 139 -8.86 8.16 2.98
N GLU A 140 -9.96 8.76 3.44
CA GLU A 140 -11.05 8.10 4.17
C GLU A 140 -12.10 7.46 3.22
N SER A 141 -11.68 6.95 2.07
CA SER A 141 -12.59 6.38 1.06
C SER A 141 -12.76 4.86 1.15
N GLY A 142 -12.15 4.21 2.15
CA GLY A 142 -12.12 2.76 2.27
C GLY A 142 -11.15 2.08 1.30
N VAL A 143 -11.50 0.89 0.82
CA VAL A 143 -10.64 0.09 -0.08
C VAL A 143 -10.73 0.53 -1.54
N GLN A 144 -9.62 0.37 -2.28
CA GLN A 144 -9.58 0.61 -3.72
C GLN A 144 -10.48 -0.37 -4.48
N ALA A 145 -10.92 0.02 -5.67
CA ALA A 145 -11.83 -0.79 -6.47
C ALA A 145 -11.23 -2.18 -6.82
N GLU A 146 -9.94 -2.22 -7.15
CA GLU A 146 -9.21 -3.45 -7.49
C GLU A 146 -9.04 -4.40 -6.29
N THR A 147 -9.03 -3.88 -5.06
CA THR A 147 -8.95 -4.69 -3.83
C THR A 147 -10.11 -5.68 -3.71
N LYS A 148 -11.25 -5.40 -4.37
CA LYS A 148 -12.40 -6.32 -4.42
C LYS A 148 -12.04 -7.66 -5.09
N LEU A 149 -11.07 -7.68 -6.01
CA LEU A 149 -10.66 -8.89 -6.73
C LEU A 149 -9.90 -9.88 -5.83
N ILE A 150 -9.34 -9.42 -4.72
CA ILE A 150 -8.52 -10.20 -3.79
C ILE A 150 -9.03 -10.08 -2.33
N ASN A 151 -10.30 -9.72 -2.16
CA ASN A 151 -10.85 -9.40 -0.84
C ASN A 151 -10.78 -10.58 0.13
N GLU A 152 -11.16 -11.78 -0.32
CA GLU A 152 -11.15 -12.99 0.50
C GLU A 152 -9.75 -13.36 0.97
N GLN A 153 -8.76 -13.25 0.08
CA GLN A 153 -7.36 -13.53 0.40
C GLN A 153 -6.81 -12.52 1.40
N LEU A 154 -7.15 -11.23 1.26
CA LEU A 154 -6.75 -10.20 2.22
C LEU A 154 -7.44 -10.39 3.58
N LEU A 155 -8.72 -10.77 3.61
CA LEU A 155 -9.40 -11.10 4.87
C LEU A 155 -8.70 -12.26 5.57
N TRP A 156 -8.39 -13.33 4.84
CA TRP A 156 -7.66 -14.47 5.36
C TRP A 156 -6.28 -14.07 5.91
N CYS A 157 -5.52 -13.25 5.19
CA CYS A 157 -4.22 -12.74 5.65
C CYS A 157 -4.36 -12.03 7.01
N ASN A 158 -5.26 -11.05 7.09
CA ASN A 158 -5.43 -10.24 8.29
C ASN A 158 -5.96 -11.05 9.49
N GLN A 159 -6.87 -12.01 9.26
CA GLN A 159 -7.34 -12.94 10.29
C GLN A 159 -6.21 -13.80 10.88
N ASN A 160 -5.22 -14.15 10.06
CA ASN A 160 -4.06 -14.96 10.46
C ASN A 160 -2.85 -14.13 10.91
N GLY A 161 -3.01 -12.81 11.11
CA GLY A 161 -1.94 -11.96 11.65
C GLY A 161 -0.91 -11.49 10.62
N ILE A 162 -1.24 -11.60 9.34
CA ILE A 162 -0.51 -10.96 8.24
C ILE A 162 -1.20 -9.62 7.97
N LEU A 163 -0.69 -8.56 8.59
CA LEU A 163 -1.36 -7.25 8.62
C LEU A 163 -1.08 -6.48 7.33
N THR A 164 -1.98 -6.56 6.37
CA THR A 164 -1.77 -6.04 5.00
C THR A 164 -1.95 -4.52 4.94
N VAL A 165 -0.99 -3.81 4.36
CA VAL A 165 -1.01 -2.34 4.23
C VAL A 165 -1.09 -1.84 2.79
N ASN A 166 -0.69 -2.66 1.82
CA ASN A 166 -0.77 -2.35 0.39
C ASN A 166 -0.88 -3.65 -0.43
N SER A 167 -1.58 -3.60 -1.57
CA SER A 167 -1.77 -4.76 -2.44
C SER A 167 -2.26 -4.36 -3.83
N GLN A 168 -1.95 -5.18 -4.84
CA GLN A 168 -2.62 -5.15 -6.15
C GLN A 168 -2.78 -6.57 -6.70
N PRO A 169 -3.88 -6.86 -7.43
CA PRO A 169 -4.10 -8.15 -8.06
C PRO A 169 -3.14 -8.39 -9.24
N SER A 170 -3.06 -9.64 -9.71
CA SER A 170 -2.46 -9.92 -11.02
C SER A 170 -3.45 -9.58 -12.13
N VAL A 171 -2.97 -8.93 -13.19
CA VAL A 171 -3.77 -8.59 -14.37
C VAL A 171 -2.99 -8.97 -15.62
N ASN A 172 -3.61 -9.76 -16.49
CA ASN A 172 -3.02 -10.20 -17.74
C ASN A 172 -3.83 -9.68 -18.93
N GLY A 173 -3.58 -8.42 -19.33
CA GLY A 173 -4.17 -7.84 -20.53
C GLY A 173 -5.63 -7.43 -20.37
N ALA A 174 -5.99 -6.77 -19.27
CA ALA A 174 -7.31 -6.15 -19.16
C ALA A 174 -7.42 -4.97 -20.15
N PRO A 175 -8.60 -4.71 -20.76
CA PRO A 175 -8.79 -3.52 -21.57
C PRO A 175 -8.44 -2.26 -20.79
N SER A 176 -7.82 -1.26 -21.43
CA SER A 176 -7.49 0.02 -20.77
C SER A 176 -8.70 0.78 -20.25
N THR A 177 -9.90 0.44 -20.71
CA THR A 177 -11.19 0.97 -20.25
C THR A 177 -11.85 0.14 -19.15
N ASP A 178 -11.18 -0.88 -18.62
CA ASP A 178 -11.72 -1.72 -17.55
C ASP A 178 -12.07 -0.86 -16.31
N PRO A 179 -13.25 -1.06 -15.68
CA PRO A 179 -13.72 -0.20 -14.59
C PRO A 179 -12.96 -0.38 -13.28
N LEU A 180 -12.20 -1.47 -13.09
CA LEU A 180 -11.46 -1.77 -11.86
C LEU A 180 -9.99 -1.42 -12.03
N VAL A 181 -9.37 -1.89 -13.11
CA VAL A 181 -7.90 -1.85 -13.31
C VAL A 181 -7.48 -1.02 -14.52
N GLY A 182 -8.43 -0.51 -15.31
CA GLY A 182 -8.15 0.28 -16.51
C GLY A 182 -7.57 1.67 -16.22
N TRP A 183 -6.64 2.08 -17.08
CA TRP A 183 -6.00 3.40 -17.15
C TRP A 183 -5.35 3.61 -18.53
N GLY A 184 -4.93 4.84 -18.83
CA GLY A 184 -4.22 5.20 -20.06
C GLY A 184 -5.16 5.45 -21.25
N LYS A 185 -4.66 5.32 -22.49
CA LYS A 185 -5.46 5.61 -23.70
C LYS A 185 -6.46 4.47 -24.00
N PRO A 186 -7.67 4.75 -24.54
CA PRO A 186 -8.61 3.69 -24.91
C PRO A 186 -8.05 2.79 -26.02
N GLY A 187 -8.47 1.51 -26.03
CA GLY A 187 -8.05 0.53 -27.03
C GLY A 187 -6.68 -0.12 -26.76
N GLY A 188 -6.12 0.10 -25.57
CA GLY A 188 -4.91 -0.58 -25.10
C GLY A 188 -5.19 -1.69 -24.10
N TYR A 189 -4.11 -2.21 -23.52
CA TYR A 189 -4.13 -3.29 -22.54
C TYR A 189 -3.28 -2.95 -21.32
N CYS A 190 -3.82 -3.22 -20.14
CA CYS A 190 -3.17 -3.03 -18.85
C CYS A 190 -2.74 -4.37 -18.25
N TYR A 191 -1.60 -4.37 -17.56
CA TYR A 191 -1.00 -5.53 -16.95
C TYR A 191 -0.49 -5.20 -15.54
N GLN A 192 -0.59 -6.17 -14.63
CA GLN A 192 -0.12 -6.07 -13.25
C GLN A 192 0.49 -7.40 -12.80
N LYS A 193 1.63 -7.34 -12.11
CA LYS A 193 2.11 -8.44 -11.26
C LYS A 193 1.38 -8.38 -9.92
N ALA A 194 1.09 -9.53 -9.32
CA ALA A 194 0.54 -9.54 -7.97
C ALA A 194 1.55 -9.00 -6.97
N TYR A 195 1.08 -8.13 -6.07
CA TYR A 195 1.89 -7.49 -5.04
C TYR A 195 1.16 -7.56 -3.70
N LEU A 196 1.93 -7.80 -2.64
CA LEU A 196 1.44 -7.72 -1.27
C LEU A 196 2.48 -7.08 -0.37
N GLU A 197 2.05 -6.13 0.46
CA GLU A 197 2.85 -5.52 1.51
C GLU A 197 2.14 -5.69 2.86
N CYS A 198 2.87 -6.14 3.87
CA CYS A 198 2.30 -6.43 5.18
C CYS A 198 3.33 -6.36 6.31
N PHE A 199 2.82 -6.21 7.53
CA PHE A 199 3.57 -6.48 8.74
C PHE A 199 3.33 -7.92 9.20
N ILE A 200 4.40 -8.64 9.52
CA ILE A 200 4.36 -10.02 10.05
C ILE A 200 5.20 -10.12 11.33
N SER A 201 4.81 -11.03 12.22
CA SER A 201 5.57 -11.27 13.46
C SER A 201 6.97 -11.81 13.17
N LYS A 202 7.86 -11.69 14.15
CA LYS A 202 9.23 -12.24 14.09
C LYS A 202 9.25 -13.75 13.81
N GLU A 203 8.32 -14.50 14.38
CA GLU A 203 8.19 -15.95 14.19
C GLU A 203 7.78 -16.28 12.77
N ASN A 204 6.79 -15.56 12.23
CA ASN A 204 6.38 -15.69 10.83
C ASN A 204 7.50 -15.30 9.86
N ALA A 205 8.24 -14.22 10.15
CA ALA A 205 9.40 -13.82 9.38
C ALA A 205 10.47 -14.91 9.33
N LYS A 206 10.79 -15.53 10.48
CA LYS A 206 11.73 -16.65 10.54
C LYS A 206 11.26 -17.84 9.69
N SER A 207 10.00 -18.25 9.85
CA SER A 207 9.42 -19.36 9.08
C SER A 207 9.39 -19.08 7.58
N LEU A 208 9.11 -17.84 7.17
CA LEU A 208 9.10 -17.44 5.76
C LEU A 208 10.50 -17.60 5.14
N LEU A 209 11.53 -17.14 5.85
CA LEU A 209 12.92 -17.20 5.38
C LEU A 209 13.45 -18.64 5.22
N GLU A 210 12.83 -19.63 5.85
CA GLU A 210 13.16 -21.04 5.65
C GLU A 210 12.64 -21.59 4.30
N ILE A 211 11.62 -20.97 3.70
CA ILE A 211 10.91 -21.53 2.54
C ILE A 211 10.87 -20.60 1.32
N VAL A 212 11.01 -19.28 1.49
CA VAL A 212 10.70 -18.30 0.44
C VAL A 212 11.71 -18.35 -0.72
N ASP A 213 12.96 -18.72 -0.45
CA ASP A 213 14.01 -18.78 -1.47
C ASP A 213 13.78 -19.92 -2.48
N ASP A 214 13.04 -20.98 -2.09
CA ASP A 214 12.64 -22.07 -3.01
C ASP A 214 11.71 -21.60 -4.12
N TYR A 215 11.09 -20.43 -3.96
CA TYR A 215 10.19 -19.82 -4.94
C TYR A 215 10.89 -18.87 -5.89
N TYR A 216 12.21 -18.65 -5.75
CA TYR A 216 12.98 -17.86 -6.72
C TYR A 216 13.15 -18.64 -8.05
N PRO A 217 13.03 -18.00 -9.24
CA PRO A 217 12.87 -16.57 -9.51
C PRO A 217 11.42 -16.08 -9.59
N ARG A 218 10.44 -16.93 -9.25
CA ARG A 218 9.03 -16.58 -9.39
C ARG A 218 8.59 -15.54 -8.36
N VAL A 219 9.00 -15.67 -7.10
CA VAL A 219 8.64 -14.73 -6.03
C VAL A 219 9.85 -13.88 -5.66
N ASN A 220 9.69 -12.55 -5.72
CA ASN A 220 10.62 -11.62 -5.09
C ASN A 220 10.08 -11.17 -3.73
N TYR A 221 10.98 -11.01 -2.76
CA TYR A 221 10.64 -10.43 -1.46
C TYR A 221 11.67 -9.42 -1.00
N HIS A 222 11.24 -8.53 -0.12
CA HIS A 222 12.10 -7.67 0.69
C HIS A 222 11.49 -7.55 2.09
N LEU A 223 12.27 -7.94 3.09
CA LEU A 223 11.88 -8.02 4.50
C LEU A 223 12.83 -7.15 5.33
N ILE A 224 12.28 -6.22 6.11
CA ILE A 224 13.05 -5.24 6.89
C ILE A 224 12.38 -4.95 8.24
N ASN A 225 13.16 -4.74 9.30
CA ASN A 225 12.64 -4.38 10.63
C ASN A 225 12.77 -2.88 10.94
N HIS A 226 12.09 -2.40 11.99
CA HIS A 226 11.92 -0.96 12.26
C HIS A 226 13.25 -0.17 12.29
N ASP A 227 14.29 -0.69 12.94
CA ASP A 227 15.59 -0.03 13.09
C ASP A 227 16.56 -0.29 11.93
N GLY A 228 16.18 -1.14 10.96
CA GLY A 228 17.02 -1.53 9.83
C GLY A 228 18.18 -2.45 10.18
N SER A 229 18.25 -2.98 11.42
CA SER A 229 19.27 -3.96 11.82
C SER A 229 19.09 -5.31 11.12
N PHE A 230 17.91 -5.58 10.58
CA PHE A 230 17.62 -6.69 9.68
C PHE A 230 17.06 -6.17 8.37
N ASP A 231 17.73 -6.49 7.26
CA ASP A 231 17.30 -6.19 5.89
C ASP A 231 17.71 -7.37 4.99
N ARG A 232 16.73 -8.10 4.45
CA ARG A 232 16.96 -9.24 3.55
C ARG A 232 16.01 -9.22 2.36
N MET A 233 16.54 -9.52 1.19
CA MET A 233 15.81 -9.60 -0.08
C MET A 233 16.49 -10.62 -1.01
N ASN A 234 15.77 -11.10 -2.02
CA ASN A 234 16.29 -12.02 -3.04
C ASN A 234 16.39 -11.39 -4.44
N GLY A 235 16.20 -10.07 -4.56
CA GLY A 235 16.39 -9.30 -5.79
C GLY A 235 17.78 -8.63 -5.86
N GLU A 236 18.03 -7.90 -6.94
CA GLU A 236 19.18 -6.99 -7.02
C GLU A 236 18.89 -5.70 -6.25
N GLN A 237 19.83 -5.24 -5.43
CA GLN A 237 19.63 -4.12 -4.49
C GLN A 237 19.35 -2.76 -5.14
N THR A 238 19.67 -2.61 -6.42
CA THR A 238 19.62 -1.35 -7.17
C THR A 238 18.74 -1.40 -8.40
N THR A 239 18.08 -2.53 -8.66
CA THR A 239 17.23 -2.69 -9.84
C THR A 239 15.77 -2.79 -9.42
N PRO A 240 14.92 -1.86 -9.90
CA PRO A 240 13.50 -1.89 -9.64
C PRO A 240 12.79 -2.99 -10.44
N ILE A 241 11.70 -3.51 -9.90
CA ILE A 241 10.80 -4.46 -10.57
C ILE A 241 9.59 -3.68 -11.06
N ALA A 242 9.37 -3.63 -12.38
CA ALA A 242 8.10 -3.14 -12.93
C ALA A 242 6.95 -4.08 -12.54
N VAL A 243 5.91 -3.52 -11.91
CA VAL A 243 4.75 -4.28 -11.42
C VAL A 243 3.45 -3.86 -12.07
N THR A 244 3.38 -2.70 -12.72
CA THR A 244 2.22 -2.27 -13.52
C THR A 244 2.69 -1.63 -14.80
N TRP A 245 2.17 -2.08 -15.95
CA TRP A 245 2.49 -1.53 -17.26
C TRP A 245 1.30 -1.58 -18.22
N GLY A 246 1.38 -0.83 -19.31
CA GLY A 246 0.34 -0.72 -20.31
C GLY A 246 0.90 -0.59 -21.73
N VAL A 247 0.19 -1.19 -22.67
CA VAL A 247 0.49 -1.12 -24.11
C VAL A 247 -0.69 -0.44 -24.79
N PHE A 248 -0.44 0.68 -25.47
CA PHE A 248 -1.50 1.53 -26.02
C PHE A 248 -1.31 1.78 -27.52
N PRO A 249 -2.40 1.93 -28.30
CA PRO A 249 -2.30 2.22 -29.72
C PRO A 249 -1.53 3.52 -30.00
N GLY A 250 -0.54 3.44 -30.90
CA GLY A 250 0.25 4.59 -31.33
C GLY A 250 1.09 5.24 -30.23
N ALA A 251 1.50 4.48 -29.21
CA ALA A 251 2.36 4.95 -28.13
C ALA A 251 3.38 3.86 -27.72
N GLU A 252 4.48 4.30 -27.09
CA GLU A 252 5.42 3.39 -26.43
C GLU A 252 4.80 2.76 -25.16
N ILE A 253 5.48 1.76 -24.59
CA ILE A 253 5.06 1.08 -23.36
C ILE A 253 5.19 2.06 -22.19
N ALA A 254 4.13 2.17 -21.38
CA ALA A 254 4.17 2.89 -20.12
C ALA A 254 4.28 1.90 -18.96
N GLN A 255 5.13 2.17 -17.98
CA GLN A 255 5.32 1.31 -16.78
C GLN A 255 5.31 2.15 -15.50
N PRO A 256 4.12 2.63 -15.09
CA PRO A 256 4.00 3.70 -14.10
C PRO A 256 4.23 3.28 -12.65
N THR A 257 4.38 1.99 -12.37
CA THR A 257 4.52 1.48 -11.00
C THR A 257 5.64 0.45 -10.91
N VAL A 258 6.54 0.68 -9.96
CA VAL A 258 7.67 -0.21 -9.67
C VAL A 258 7.76 -0.58 -8.18
N VAL A 259 8.45 -1.67 -7.89
CA VAL A 259 8.95 -2.02 -6.55
C VAL A 259 10.46 -1.82 -6.57
N ASP A 260 10.96 -0.85 -5.80
CA ASP A 260 12.38 -0.48 -5.74
C ASP A 260 12.94 -0.66 -4.32
N PRO A 261 14.04 -1.42 -4.13
CA PRO A 261 14.58 -1.69 -2.80
C PRO A 261 15.04 -0.44 -2.04
N LEU A 262 15.59 0.58 -2.72
CA LEU A 262 16.01 1.83 -2.06
C LEU A 262 14.81 2.66 -1.61
N ALA A 263 13.79 2.77 -2.46
CA ALA A 263 12.53 3.39 -2.11
C ALA A 263 11.84 2.64 -0.95
N PHE A 264 11.95 1.31 -0.87
CA PHE A 264 11.39 0.54 0.24
C PHE A 264 12.08 0.85 1.57
N ARG A 265 13.41 0.97 1.57
CA ARG A 265 14.18 1.41 2.76
C ARG A 265 13.78 2.80 3.21
N ALA A 266 13.57 3.72 2.26
CA ALA A 266 13.12 5.07 2.57
C ALA A 266 11.65 5.11 3.04
N TRP A 267 10.81 4.21 2.55
CA TRP A 267 9.41 4.07 2.94
C TRP A 267 9.25 3.50 4.34
N LYS A 268 10.10 2.53 4.71
CA LYS A 268 10.09 1.84 6.00
C LYS A 268 9.88 2.79 7.18
N ASP A 269 10.64 3.88 7.24
CA ASP A 269 10.59 4.80 8.38
C ASP A 269 9.19 5.39 8.55
N GLU A 270 8.55 5.78 7.45
CA GLU A 270 7.17 6.27 7.45
C GLU A 270 6.17 5.17 7.79
N ALA A 271 6.38 3.97 7.25
CA ALA A 271 5.51 2.81 7.50
C ALA A 271 5.49 2.43 8.99
N TYR A 272 6.65 2.45 9.66
CA TYR A 272 6.75 2.20 11.10
C TYR A 272 6.27 3.39 11.92
N ASP A 273 6.59 4.63 11.52
CA ASP A 273 6.09 5.84 12.17
C ASP A 273 4.56 5.87 12.25
N ALA A 274 3.86 5.34 11.23
CA ALA A 274 2.40 5.28 11.23
C ALA A 274 1.83 4.47 12.42
N TRP A 275 2.52 3.41 12.86
CA TRP A 275 2.12 2.67 14.08
C TRP A 275 2.13 3.58 15.30
N ILE A 276 3.15 4.40 15.46
CA ILE A 276 3.34 5.21 16.67
C ILE A 276 2.58 6.52 16.58
N LYS A 277 2.83 7.31 15.53
CA LYS A 277 2.35 8.68 15.38
C LYS A 277 0.85 8.74 15.08
N ASN A 278 0.30 7.75 14.37
CA ASN A 278 -1.11 7.77 13.94
C ASN A 278 -2.01 6.81 14.74
N TRP A 279 -1.48 5.66 15.20
CA TRP A 279 -2.28 4.70 15.97
C TRP A 279 -2.00 4.77 17.47
N ALA A 280 -0.75 4.58 17.93
CA ALA A 280 -0.44 4.47 19.36
C ALA A 280 -0.76 5.76 20.15
N THR A 281 -0.65 6.93 19.53
CA THR A 281 -0.93 8.25 20.13
C THR A 281 -2.41 8.50 20.45
N ILE A 282 -3.34 7.70 19.89
CA ILE A 282 -4.75 7.81 20.25
C ILE A 282 -5.01 7.26 21.66
N TYR A 283 -4.11 6.44 22.20
CA TYR A 283 -4.22 5.86 23.53
C TYR A 283 -3.34 6.59 24.57
N PRO A 284 -3.72 6.59 25.86
CA PRO A 284 -2.88 7.14 26.93
C PRO A 284 -1.49 6.48 26.99
N LYS A 285 -0.47 7.24 27.42
CA LYS A 285 0.94 6.79 27.34
C LYS A 285 1.22 5.46 28.05
N ASP A 286 0.57 5.21 29.18
CA ASP A 286 0.80 4.04 30.03
C ASP A 286 -0.24 2.93 29.85
N SER A 287 -1.17 3.09 28.90
CA SER A 287 -2.25 2.13 28.64
C SER A 287 -1.73 0.81 28.07
N VAL A 288 -2.49 -0.26 28.32
CA VAL A 288 -2.25 -1.58 27.71
C VAL A 288 -2.31 -1.49 26.18
N SER A 289 -3.28 -0.75 25.64
CA SER A 289 -3.45 -0.52 24.21
C SER A 289 -2.16 -0.02 23.56
N ARG A 290 -1.57 1.03 24.15
CA ARG A 290 -0.35 1.64 23.60
C ARG A 290 0.84 0.69 23.65
N LYS A 291 0.96 -0.10 24.72
CA LYS A 291 2.03 -1.11 24.85
C LYS A 291 1.91 -2.22 23.79
N ILE A 292 0.68 -2.65 23.45
CA ILE A 292 0.45 -3.65 22.41
C ILE A 292 0.88 -3.11 21.04
N ILE A 293 0.46 -1.89 20.69
CA ILE A 293 0.85 -1.26 19.42
C ILE A 293 2.38 -1.04 19.36
N GLN A 294 2.99 -0.59 20.46
CA GLN A 294 4.44 -0.44 20.55
C GLN A 294 5.17 -1.77 20.34
N LYS A 295 4.68 -2.85 20.94
CA LYS A 295 5.25 -4.20 20.76
C LYS A 295 5.20 -4.64 19.29
N ILE A 296 4.11 -4.36 18.58
CA ILE A 296 4.00 -4.66 17.14
C ILE A 296 5.05 -3.86 16.36
N HIS A 297 5.16 -2.56 16.61
CA HIS A 297 6.17 -1.71 15.99
C HIS A 297 7.60 -2.24 16.19
N ASP A 298 7.94 -2.65 17.42
CA ASP A 298 9.31 -3.05 17.78
C ASP A 298 9.67 -4.48 17.29
N GLU A 299 8.69 -5.39 17.23
CA GLU A 299 8.95 -6.82 16.96
C GLU A 299 8.58 -7.29 15.55
N PHE A 300 7.68 -6.59 14.84
CA PHE A 300 7.20 -7.03 13.53
C PHE A 300 8.14 -6.57 12.42
N TYR A 301 8.13 -7.32 11.32
CA TYR A 301 8.87 -7.03 10.11
C TYR A 301 7.91 -6.52 9.03
N LEU A 302 8.35 -5.50 8.30
CA LEU A 302 7.69 -5.06 7.08
C LEU A 302 8.17 -5.93 5.92
N LEU A 303 7.23 -6.55 5.22
CA LEU A 303 7.45 -7.45 4.10
C LEU A 303 6.77 -6.89 2.86
N ASN A 304 7.46 -6.88 1.72
CA ASN A 304 6.81 -6.87 0.42
C ASN A 304 7.10 -8.14 -0.38
N LEU A 305 6.12 -8.58 -1.18
CA LEU A 305 6.14 -9.76 -2.04
C LEU A 305 5.65 -9.41 -3.44
N VAL A 306 6.33 -9.92 -4.46
CA VAL A 306 5.94 -9.81 -5.88
C VAL A 306 5.90 -11.21 -6.50
N ASP A 307 4.79 -11.61 -7.12
CA ASP A 307 4.73 -12.79 -8.01
C ASP A 307 5.03 -12.34 -9.44
N ASN A 308 6.17 -12.76 -9.98
CA ASN A 308 6.60 -12.38 -11.32
C ASN A 308 5.80 -13.05 -12.43
N ASP A 309 5.14 -14.17 -12.15
CA ASP A 309 4.41 -14.94 -13.16
C ASP A 309 2.95 -14.47 -13.28
N PHE A 310 2.78 -13.26 -13.81
CA PHE A 310 1.47 -12.61 -13.99
C PHE A 310 0.52 -13.37 -14.94
N GLN A 311 1.05 -14.34 -15.71
CA GLN A 311 0.25 -15.17 -16.62
C GLN A 311 -0.41 -16.37 -15.90
N LYS A 312 0.05 -16.72 -14.71
CA LYS A 312 -0.43 -17.87 -13.93
C LYS A 312 -1.22 -17.42 -12.69
N PRO A 313 -1.97 -18.35 -12.06
CA PRO A 313 -2.59 -18.08 -10.76
C PRO A 313 -1.55 -17.65 -9.71
N VAL A 314 -1.91 -16.65 -8.91
CA VAL A 314 -1.04 -16.03 -7.90
C VAL A 314 -0.70 -17.02 -6.79
N ILE A 315 0.59 -17.17 -6.46
CA ILE A 315 1.05 -18.10 -5.41
C ILE A 315 1.44 -17.43 -4.09
N ILE A 316 1.39 -16.09 -4.00
CA ILE A 316 1.73 -15.34 -2.77
C ILE A 316 0.99 -15.93 -1.55
N TYR A 317 -0.31 -16.20 -1.69
CA TYR A 317 -1.13 -16.68 -0.59
C TYR A 317 -0.80 -18.13 -0.19
N GLU A 318 -0.40 -18.97 -1.14
CA GLU A 318 0.09 -20.33 -0.86
C GLU A 318 1.40 -20.31 -0.07
N VAL A 319 2.32 -19.40 -0.43
CA VAL A 319 3.58 -19.19 0.29
C VAL A 319 3.30 -18.77 1.74
N LEU A 320 2.37 -17.82 1.93
CA LEU A 320 1.97 -17.34 3.26
C LEU A 320 1.27 -18.42 4.08
N GLU A 321 0.47 -19.28 3.46
CA GLU A 321 -0.17 -20.40 4.16
C GLU A 321 0.88 -21.40 4.66
N LYS A 322 1.89 -21.73 3.85
CA LYS A 322 3.01 -22.57 4.27
C LYS A 322 3.82 -21.93 5.39
N MET A 323 4.07 -20.62 5.32
CA MET A 323 4.71 -19.87 6.40
C MET A 323 3.94 -20.03 7.72
N ILE A 324 2.61 -19.83 7.71
CA ILE A 324 1.79 -19.98 8.93
C ILE A 324 1.83 -21.40 9.47
N LYS A 325 1.71 -22.41 8.59
CA LYS A 325 1.79 -23.83 8.98
C LYS A 325 3.13 -24.11 9.67
N ARG A 326 4.22 -23.65 9.09
CA ARG A 326 5.58 -23.80 9.63
C ARG A 326 5.76 -23.11 10.97
N THR A 327 5.24 -21.90 11.15
CA THR A 327 5.25 -21.19 12.44
C THR A 327 4.50 -21.95 13.52
N LYS A 328 3.36 -22.57 13.19
CA LYS A 328 2.59 -23.37 14.15
C LYS A 328 3.35 -24.63 14.59
N GLU A 329 4.01 -25.31 13.65
CA GLU A 329 4.85 -26.48 13.94
C GLU A 329 6.05 -26.15 14.83
N THR A 330 6.68 -24.99 14.63
CA THR A 330 7.85 -24.57 15.42
C THR A 330 7.50 -23.99 16.78
N THR A 331 6.33 -23.37 16.92
CA THR A 331 5.88 -22.81 18.21
C THR A 331 5.18 -23.83 19.10
N ASN A 332 4.59 -24.89 18.54
CA ASN A 332 3.96 -26.00 19.27
C ASN A 332 4.58 -27.37 18.88
N PRO A 333 5.80 -27.70 19.33
CA PRO A 333 6.51 -28.93 18.94
C PRO A 333 5.94 -30.24 19.51
N THR A 334 4.76 -30.22 20.13
CA THR A 334 4.10 -31.41 20.71
C THR A 334 2.69 -31.57 20.15
N THR A 335 2.58 -32.37 19.08
CA THR A 335 1.48 -33.33 18.90
C THR A 335 2.08 -34.65 18.45
#